data_AF-A0A529F9A9-F1
#
_entry.id   AF-A0A529F9A9-F1
#
_cell.length_a   1.000
_cell.length_b   1.000
_cell.length_c   1.000
_cell.angle_alpha   90.00
_cell.angle_beta   90.00
_cell.angle_gamma   90.00
#
_symmetry.space_group_name_H-M   'P 1'
#
loop_
_entity.id
_entity.type
_entity.pdbx_description
1 polymer ?
#
loop_
_entity_poly.entity_id
_entity_poly.type
_entity_poly.pdbx_seq_one_letter_code
_entity_poly.pdbx_strand_id
1 'polypeptide(L)'
;NPPAVMQFLGFEGLGWAKEGVLRSLNDLYAKNSWKAALPPVMLQFLEQDDSFFSTPINMHRQNWVWANKAVFDKAGIAIPTSWDELIASAEKLKAIGVT
;
A
#
# COMPACT_ATOMS: atom_id res chain seq x y z
N ASN A 1 17.55 8.25 21.93
CA ASN A 1 16.43 9.21 21.87
C ASN A 1 15.47 8.79 20.75
N PRO A 2 14.75 7.67 20.90
CA PRO A 2 13.85 7.18 19.85
C PRO A 2 12.62 8.10 19.71
N PRO A 3 11.99 8.17 18.51
CA PRO A 3 10.73 8.86 18.35
C PRO A 3 9.61 8.15 19.13
N ALA A 4 8.55 8.88 19.51
CA ALA A 4 7.40 8.28 20.18
C ALA A 4 6.64 7.27 19.31
N VAL A 5 6.60 7.51 17.99
CA VAL A 5 6.02 6.64 16.96
C VAL A 5 6.87 6.79 15.69
N MET A 6 7.01 5.72 14.92
CA MET A 6 7.73 5.71 13.65
C MET A 6 6.89 4.99 12.61
N GLN A 7 6.85 5.54 11.39
CA GLN A 7 6.23 4.90 10.24
C GLN A 7 7.23 3.94 9.60
N PHE A 8 6.80 2.71 9.34
CA PHE A 8 7.58 1.69 8.66
C PHE A 8 6.70 0.91 7.68
N LEU A 9 7.32 0.04 6.88
CA LEU A 9 6.62 -0.83 5.93
C LEU A 9 6.92 -2.32 6.20
N GLY A 10 5.86 -3.11 6.38
CA GLY A 10 5.93 -4.57 6.39
C GLY A 10 7.01 -5.15 7.29
N PHE A 11 7.98 -5.85 6.69
CA PHE A 11 9.05 -6.59 7.39
C PHE A 11 10.00 -5.72 8.21
N GLU A 12 10.09 -4.42 7.95
CA GLU A 12 10.89 -3.51 8.76
C GLU A 12 10.41 -3.52 10.23
N GLY A 13 9.09 -3.51 10.44
CA GLY A 13 8.51 -3.58 11.78
C GLY A 13 8.87 -4.86 12.53
N LEU A 14 8.93 -5.99 11.81
CA LEU A 14 9.35 -7.27 12.39
C LEU A 14 10.83 -7.27 12.80
N GLY A 15 11.68 -6.52 12.11
CA GLY A 15 13.07 -6.32 12.52
C GLY A 15 13.15 -5.65 13.88
N TRP A 16 12.44 -4.53 14.04
CA TRP A 16 12.38 -3.80 15.31
C TRP A 16 11.70 -4.60 16.43
N ALA A 17 10.67 -5.40 16.11
CA ALA A 17 10.04 -6.30 17.08
C ALA A 17 11.03 -7.34 17.64
N LYS A 18 11.88 -7.93 16.77
CA LYS A 18 12.93 -8.89 17.16
C LYS A 18 14.01 -8.27 18.05
N GLU A 19 14.28 -6.98 17.89
CA GLU A 19 15.22 -6.25 18.76
C GLU A 19 14.63 -5.94 20.14
N GLY A 20 13.32 -6.13 20.35
CA GLY A 20 12.66 -5.90 21.64
C GLY A 20 12.50 -4.42 22.00
N VAL A 21 12.59 -3.53 21.01
CA VAL A 21 12.56 -2.05 21.22
C VAL A 21 11.16 -1.44 21.08
N LEU A 22 10.14 -2.26 20.76
CA LEU A 22 8.76 -1.82 20.55
C LEU A 22 7.88 -2.10 21.78
N ARG A 23 6.96 -1.18 22.06
CA ARG A 23 5.94 -1.34 23.10
C ARG A 23 4.81 -2.26 22.60
N SER A 24 4.35 -3.19 23.42
CA SER A 24 3.11 -3.93 23.14
C SER A 24 1.91 -2.99 23.04
N LEU A 25 1.00 -3.30 22.13
CA LEU A 25 -0.26 -2.59 21.91
C LEU A 25 -1.48 -3.47 22.24
N ASN A 26 -1.29 -4.61 22.90
CA ASN A 26 -2.34 -5.59 23.19
C ASN A 26 -3.51 -4.99 23.99
N ASP A 27 -3.23 -4.09 24.93
CA ASP A 27 -4.24 -3.36 25.71
C ASP A 27 -5.13 -2.49 24.82
N LEU A 28 -4.54 -1.79 23.84
CA LEU A 28 -5.26 -0.98 22.87
C LEU A 28 -6.05 -1.85 21.89
N TYR A 29 -5.47 -2.96 21.42
CA TYR A 29 -6.18 -3.90 20.54
C TYR A 29 -7.39 -4.51 21.23
N ALA A 30 -7.28 -4.87 22.51
CA ALA A 30 -8.39 -5.37 23.31
C ALA A 30 -9.44 -4.28 23.55
N LYS A 31 -9.01 -3.10 24.02
CA LYS A 31 -9.90 -1.97 24.32
C LYS A 31 -10.74 -1.53 23.12
N ASN A 32 -10.15 -1.54 21.92
CA ASN A 32 -10.79 -1.00 20.73
C ASN A 32 -11.27 -2.09 19.75
N SER A 33 -11.10 -3.37 20.08
CA SER A 33 -11.47 -4.51 19.21
C SER A 33 -10.85 -4.44 17.80
N TRP A 34 -9.64 -3.89 17.67
CA TRP A 34 -9.02 -3.62 16.36
C TRP A 34 -8.74 -4.87 15.54
N LYS A 35 -8.44 -6.02 16.19
CA LYS A 35 -8.17 -7.28 15.47
C LYS A 35 -9.32 -7.69 14.55
N ALA A 36 -10.56 -7.42 14.94
CA ALA A 36 -11.75 -7.78 14.15
C ALA A 36 -11.90 -6.96 12.86
N ALA A 37 -11.29 -5.77 12.78
CA ALA A 37 -11.35 -4.91 11.59
C ALA A 37 -10.24 -5.22 10.56
N LEU A 38 -9.32 -6.14 10.88
CA LEU A 38 -8.15 -6.39 10.08
C LEU A 38 -8.32 -7.60 9.16
N PRO A 39 -7.97 -7.48 7.87
CA PRO A 39 -7.79 -8.64 7.00
C PRO A 39 -6.72 -9.58 7.57
N PRO A 40 -6.92 -10.92 7.55
CA PRO A 40 -5.96 -11.87 8.14
C PRO A 40 -4.53 -11.74 7.59
N VAL A 41 -4.39 -11.38 6.31
CA VAL A 41 -3.08 -11.19 5.66
C VAL A 41 -2.24 -10.07 6.29
N MET A 42 -2.86 -9.14 7.01
CA MET A 42 -2.14 -8.04 7.68
C MET A 42 -1.47 -8.48 8.98
N LEU A 43 -1.99 -9.52 9.66
CA LEU A 43 -1.54 -9.90 10.99
C LEU A 43 -0.04 -10.23 11.02
N GLN A 44 0.47 -10.86 9.97
CA GLN A 44 1.89 -11.20 9.83
C GLN A 44 2.85 -9.99 9.93
N PHE A 45 2.35 -8.75 9.75
CA PHE A 45 3.13 -7.52 9.83
C PHE A 45 2.86 -6.70 11.09
N LEU A 46 1.88 -7.11 11.91
CA LEU A 46 1.36 -6.32 13.03
C LEU A 46 1.62 -6.97 14.40
N GLU A 47 1.75 -8.31 14.43
CA GLU A 47 2.00 -9.08 15.64
C GLU A 47 3.23 -10.00 15.50
N GLN A 48 3.93 -10.24 16.60
CA GLN A 48 4.97 -11.26 16.75
C GLN A 48 4.69 -12.03 18.04
N ASP A 49 4.75 -13.36 18.00
CA ASP A 49 4.49 -14.23 19.16
C ASP A 49 3.16 -13.88 19.86
N ASP A 50 2.11 -13.67 19.06
CA ASP A 50 0.76 -13.25 19.50
C ASP A 50 0.68 -11.89 20.23
N SER A 51 1.74 -11.06 20.14
CA SER A 51 1.74 -9.68 20.67
C SER A 51 1.75 -8.64 19.55
N PHE A 52 0.74 -7.77 19.54
CA PHE A 52 0.68 -6.63 18.64
C PHE A 52 1.74 -5.58 19.01
N PHE A 53 2.52 -5.16 18.02
CA PHE A 53 3.53 -4.10 18.16
C PHE A 53 3.24 -2.88 17.27
N SER A 54 2.26 -2.98 16.37
CA SER A 54 1.89 -1.87 15.47
C SER A 54 0.43 -1.90 15.05
N THR A 55 0.00 -0.81 14.40
CA THR A 55 -1.34 -0.65 13.81
C THR A 55 -1.20 -0.10 12.40
N PRO A 56 -1.93 -0.64 11.40
CA PRO A 56 -1.87 -0.12 10.05
C PRO A 56 -2.68 1.17 9.94
N ILE A 57 -2.23 2.09 9.08
CA ILE A 57 -2.93 3.35 8.80
C ILE A 57 -3.64 3.33 7.44
N ASN A 58 -3.17 2.52 6.49
CA ASN A 58 -3.75 2.37 5.16
C ASN A 58 -3.31 1.07 4.48
N MET A 59 -3.83 0.84 3.27
CA MET A 59 -3.40 -0.20 2.34
C MET A 59 -3.16 0.43 0.98
N HIS A 60 -1.90 0.56 0.58
CA HIS A 60 -1.56 1.05 -0.76
C HIS A 60 -1.55 -0.08 -1.78
N ARG A 61 -1.75 0.29 -3.05
CA ARG A 61 -1.64 -0.62 -4.20
C ARG A 61 -0.64 -0.02 -5.19
N GLN A 62 0.30 -0.84 -5.64
CA GLN A 62 1.40 -0.40 -6.51
C GLN A 62 1.09 -0.54 -8.01
N ASN A 63 0.26 -1.51 -8.37
CA ASN A 63 0.00 -1.88 -9.76
C ASN A 63 -1.16 -1.08 -10.39
N TRP A 64 -1.15 0.25 -10.23
CA TRP A 64 -2.06 1.15 -10.92
C TRP A 64 -1.41 1.75 -12.16
N VAL A 65 -2.20 1.92 -13.23
CA VAL A 65 -1.88 2.81 -14.34
C VAL A 65 -2.83 4.00 -14.26
N TRP A 66 -2.29 5.21 -14.24
CA TRP A 66 -3.06 6.46 -14.20
C TRP A 66 -3.09 7.10 -15.59
N ALA A 67 -4.27 7.53 -16.04
CA ALA A 67 -4.46 8.12 -17.35
C ALA A 67 -5.31 9.40 -17.28
N ASN A 68 -5.04 10.36 -18.17
CA ASN A 68 -5.88 11.53 -18.34
C ASN A 68 -7.01 11.23 -19.33
N LYS A 69 -8.26 11.24 -18.85
CA LYS A 69 -9.43 10.92 -19.67
C LYS A 69 -9.56 11.80 -20.92
N ALA A 70 -9.43 13.13 -20.78
CA ALA A 70 -9.60 14.04 -21.91
C ALA A 70 -8.53 13.82 -22.99
N VAL A 71 -7.31 13.46 -22.58
CA VAL A 71 -6.20 13.14 -23.49
C VAL A 71 -6.46 11.82 -24.21
N PHE A 72 -6.94 10.78 -23.49
CA PHE A 72 -7.30 9.49 -24.09
C PHE A 72 -8.46 9.63 -25.09
N ASP A 73 -9.49 10.41 -24.73
CA ASP A 73 -10.62 10.69 -25.61
C ASP A 73 -10.15 11.41 -26.89
N LYS A 74 -9.28 12.44 -26.77
CA LYS A 74 -8.71 13.17 -27.92
C LYS A 74 -7.87 12.27 -28.83
N ALA A 75 -7.18 11.27 -28.28
CA ALA A 75 -6.36 10.33 -29.03
C ALA A 75 -7.13 9.11 -29.55
N GLY A 76 -8.44 8.98 -29.24
CA GLY A 76 -9.23 7.80 -29.62
C GLY A 76 -8.71 6.50 -28.99
N ILE A 77 -8.30 6.56 -27.71
CA ILE A 77 -7.75 5.44 -26.95
C ILE A 77 -8.82 4.92 -25.98
N ALA A 78 -9.18 3.64 -26.10
CA ALA A 78 -9.97 2.94 -25.09
C ALA A 78 -9.10 2.58 -23.87
N ILE A 79 -9.71 2.30 -22.72
CA ILE A 79 -8.95 1.86 -21.52
C ILE A 79 -8.22 0.55 -21.85
N PRO A 80 -6.87 0.51 -21.80
CA PRO A 80 -6.12 -0.68 -22.13
C PRO A 80 -6.32 -1.76 -21.07
N THR A 81 -6.52 -2.99 -21.53
CA THR A 81 -6.75 -4.17 -20.67
C THR A 81 -5.61 -5.19 -20.77
N SER A 82 -4.64 -4.94 -21.66
CA SER A 82 -3.43 -5.72 -21.84
C SER A 82 -2.19 -4.83 -21.89
N TRP A 83 -1.01 -5.43 -21.69
CA TRP A 83 0.25 -4.71 -21.79
C TRP A 83 0.48 -4.19 -23.22
N ASP A 84 0.15 -4.99 -24.23
CA ASP A 84 0.29 -4.60 -25.64
C ASP A 84 -0.60 -3.41 -26.01
N GLU A 85 -1.85 -3.38 -25.52
CA GLU A 85 -2.74 -2.22 -25.68
C GLU A 85 -2.20 -0.96 -25.00
N LEU A 86 -1.60 -1.11 -23.81
CA LEU A 86 -0.99 0.01 -23.09
C LEU A 86 0.21 0.58 -23.87
N ILE A 87 1.07 -0.27 -24.43
CA ILE A 87 2.20 0.17 -25.26
C ILE A 87 1.71 0.82 -26.55
N ALA A 88 0.73 0.24 -27.24
CA ALA A 88 0.15 0.81 -28.45
C ALA A 88 -0.52 2.19 -28.20
N SER A 89 -1.00 2.43 -26.97
CA SER A 89 -1.55 3.73 -26.58
C SER A 89 -0.49 4.84 -26.62
N ALA A 90 0.79 4.54 -26.34
CA ALA A 90 1.86 5.53 -26.34
C ALA A 90 2.09 6.15 -27.72
N GLU A 91 2.00 5.36 -28.81
CA GLU A 91 2.16 5.87 -30.17
C GLU A 91 1.05 6.86 -30.55
N LYS A 92 -0.20 6.56 -30.18
CA LYS A 92 -1.35 7.44 -30.40
C LYS A 92 -1.24 8.75 -29.61
N LEU A 93 -0.77 8.67 -28.36
CA LEU A 93 -0.51 9.85 -27.52
C LEU A 93 0.59 10.74 -28.13
N LYS A 94 1.69 10.13 -28.58
CA LYS A 94 2.79 10.85 -29.24
C LYS A 94 2.34 11.53 -30.53
N ALA A 95 1.49 10.88 -31.33
CA ALA A 95 0.96 11.44 -32.57
C ALA A 95 0.13 12.73 -32.37
N ILE A 96 -0.46 12.92 -31.18
CA ILE A 96 -1.18 14.16 -30.83
C ILE A 96 -0.34 15.15 -30.00
N GLY A 97 0.96 14.90 -29.86
CA GLY A 97 1.91 15.80 -29.20
C GLY A 97 2.00 15.68 -27.67
N VAL A 98 1.49 14.59 -27.07
CA VAL A 98 1.70 14.29 -25.64
C VAL A 98 3.10 13.69 -25.48
N THR A 99 3.89 14.23 -24.55
CA THR A 99 5.30 13.85 -24.30
C THR A 99 5.51 13.37 -22.87
#